data_AF-A0A971HGI6-F1
#
_entry.id   AF-A0A971HGI6-F1
#
_cell.length_a   1.000
_cell.length_b   1.000
_cell.length_c   1.000
_cell.angle_alpha   90.00
_cell.angle_beta   90.00
_cell.angle_gamma   90.00
#
_symmetry.space_group_name_H-M   'P 1'
#
loop_
_entity.id
_entity.type
_entity.pdbx_description
1 polymer ?
#
loop_
_entity_poly.entity_id
_entity_poly.type
_entity_poly.pdbx_seq_one_letter_code
_entity_poly.pdbx_strand_id
1 'polypeptide(L)'
;MNDILLISKLSPQDYSNEKRKVFFVLGGMNIAKVENKVVDLLLQEGKMDYKDIVLKYNGVELNVKTQDIPNVVKLLSKENISIYSIFQIYDPD
;
A
#
# COMPACT_ATOMS: atom_id res chain seq x y z
N MET A 1 -4.52 -16.16 -19.73
CA MET A 1 -4.71 -16.79 -18.41
C MET A 1 -5.57 -15.84 -17.60
N ASN A 2 -6.70 -16.28 -17.03
CA ASN A 2 -7.40 -15.47 -16.04
C ASN A 2 -6.74 -15.79 -14.70
N ASP A 3 -5.80 -14.96 -14.29
CA ASP A 3 -5.18 -15.08 -12.97
C ASP A 3 -6.21 -14.61 -11.94
N ILE A 4 -6.83 -15.56 -11.24
CA ILE A 4 -7.80 -15.26 -10.19
C ILE A 4 -7.02 -14.71 -9.00
N LEU A 5 -7.18 -13.41 -8.72
CA LEU A 5 -6.64 -12.78 -7.52
C LEU A 5 -7.63 -12.95 -6.36
N LEU A 6 -7.20 -13.64 -5.30
CA LEU A 6 -7.96 -13.72 -4.06
C LEU A 6 -7.57 -12.56 -3.14
N ILE A 7 -8.58 -11.86 -2.64
CA ILE A 7 -8.40 -10.74 -1.70
C ILE A 7 -9.10 -11.03 -0.38
N SER A 8 -8.41 -10.73 0.72
CA SER A 8 -8.99 -10.78 2.06
C SER A 8 -9.87 -9.55 2.29
N LYS A 9 -10.96 -9.73 3.05
CA LYS A 9 -11.82 -8.61 3.44
C LYS A 9 -11.09 -7.69 4.42
N LEU A 10 -10.90 -6.44 4.01
CA LEU A 10 -10.51 -5.36 4.92
C LEU A 10 -11.73 -4.88 5.72
N SER A 11 -11.63 -4.86 7.04
CA SER A 11 -12.69 -4.36 7.91
C SER A 11 -12.31 -2.99 8.47
N PRO A 12 -13.02 -1.91 8.12
CA PRO A 12 -12.78 -0.58 8.71
C PRO A 12 -12.95 -0.53 10.23
N GLN A 13 -13.62 -1.52 10.81
CA GLN A 13 -13.84 -1.66 12.26
C GLN A 13 -12.76 -2.55 12.92
N ASP A 14 -11.72 -2.95 12.18
CA ASP A 14 -10.57 -3.62 12.77
C ASP A 14 -9.66 -2.59 13.43
N TYR A 15 -9.79 -2.49 14.75
CA TYR A 15 -8.96 -1.65 15.62
C TYR A 15 -7.82 -2.45 16.27
N SER A 16 -7.57 -3.69 15.82
CA SER A 16 -6.44 -4.45 16.30
C SER A 16 -5.13 -3.75 15.92
N ASN A 17 -4.09 -4.04 16.70
CA ASN A 17 -2.73 -3.61 16.35
C ASN A 17 -2.05 -4.56 15.35
N GLU A 18 -2.81 -5.51 14.79
CA GLU A 18 -2.32 -6.46 13.80
C GLU A 18 -1.98 -5.72 12.49
N LYS A 19 -0.76 -5.95 12.00
CA LYS A 19 -0.37 -5.46 10.68
C LYS A 19 -0.75 -6.49 9.63
N ARG A 20 -1.16 -5.99 8.47
CA ARG A 20 -1.59 -6.80 7.32
C ARG A 20 -0.85 -6.32 6.09
N LYS A 21 -0.56 -7.26 5.19
CA LYS A 21 -0.01 -6.95 3.85
C LYS A 21 -1.09 -6.32 2.99
N VAL A 22 -1.11 -4.99 2.91
CA VAL A 22 -2.06 -4.22 2.11
C VAL A 22 -1.37 -3.74 0.85
N PHE A 23 -1.92 -4.11 -0.29
CA PHE A 23 -1.46 -3.70 -1.61
C PHE A 23 -2.18 -2.43 -2.06
N PHE A 24 -1.42 -1.44 -2.53
CA PHE A 24 -1.89 -0.21 -3.15
C PHE A 24 -1.49 -0.23 -4.63
N VAL A 25 -2.47 -0.27 -5.53
CA VAL A 25 -2.23 -0.09 -6.97
C VAL A 25 -2.06 1.39 -7.25
N LEU A 26 -0.88 1.77 -7.75
CA LEU A 26 -0.51 3.18 -7.95
C LEU A 26 -0.26 3.47 -9.44
N GLY A 27 -0.64 4.67 -9.87
CA GLY A 27 -0.37 5.17 -11.20
C GLY A 27 1.07 5.62 -11.41
N GLY A 28 1.61 5.38 -12.60
CA GLY A 28 2.92 5.90 -12.99
C GLY A 28 4.12 5.20 -12.36
N MET A 29 3.93 4.04 -11.71
CA MET A 29 5.01 3.24 -11.10
C MET A 29 6.07 2.78 -12.10
N ASN A 30 5.77 2.77 -13.40
CA ASN A 30 6.73 2.53 -14.47
C ASN A 30 7.68 3.71 -14.73
N ILE A 31 7.44 4.87 -14.13
CA ILE A 31 8.27 6.07 -14.24
C ILE A 31 9.15 6.16 -12.99
N ALA A 32 10.47 6.02 -13.13
CA ALA A 32 11.42 6.01 -12.01
C ALA A 32 11.28 7.23 -11.06
N LYS A 33 10.90 8.40 -11.60
CA LYS A 33 10.63 9.60 -10.80
C LYS A 33 9.46 9.41 -9.83
N VAL A 34 8.40 8.73 -10.27
CA VAL A 34 7.21 8.47 -9.44
C VAL A 34 7.52 7.38 -8.43
N GLU A 35 8.17 6.29 -8.86
CA GLU A 35 8.60 5.21 -7.97
C GLU A 35 9.48 5.73 -6.82
N ASN A 36 10.54 6.48 -7.13
CA ASN A 36 11.41 7.09 -6.12
C ASN A 36 10.65 8.03 -5.20
N LYS A 37 9.73 8.84 -5.76
CA LYS A 37 8.88 9.74 -4.96
C LYS A 37 8.00 8.95 -3.97
N VAL A 38 7.41 7.83 -4.39
CA VAL A 38 6.59 6.97 -3.51
C VAL A 38 7.45 6.44 -2.36
N VAL A 39 8.64 5.93 -2.65
CA VAL A 39 9.59 5.42 -1.64
C VAL A 39 9.95 6.51 -0.64
N ASP A 40 10.41 7.65 -1.15
CA ASP A 40 10.81 8.79 -0.31
C ASP A 40 9.66 9.20 0.60
N LEU A 41 8.44 9.37 0.07
CA LEU A 41 7.28 9.77 0.87
C LEU A 41 6.92 8.81 1.99
N LEU A 42 6.99 7.49 1.72
CA LEU A 42 6.66 6.48 2.72
C LEU A 42 7.68 6.45 3.86
N LEU A 43 8.94 6.79 3.57
CA LEU A 43 10.06 6.78 4.52
C LEU A 43 10.25 8.11 5.26
N GLN A 44 10.05 9.25 4.58
CA GLN A 44 10.43 10.59 5.07
C GLN A 44 9.66 11.02 6.32
N GLU A 45 8.47 10.45 6.53
CA GLU A 45 7.62 10.81 7.67
C GLU A 45 7.87 9.95 8.92
N GLY A 46 8.83 9.00 8.89
CA GLY A 46 9.08 8.09 10.01
C GLY A 46 7.88 7.20 10.38
N LYS A 47 6.87 7.16 9.50
CA LYS A 47 5.60 6.43 9.70
C LYS A 47 5.70 4.96 9.35
N MET A 48 6.67 4.58 8.51
CA MET A 48 6.94 3.20 8.11
C MET A 48 8.45 2.91 8.12
N ASP A 49 8.77 1.68 8.50
CA ASP A 49 10.12 1.13 8.41
C ASP A 49 10.32 0.53 7.01
N TYR A 50 11.55 0.54 6.49
CA TYR A 50 11.89 -0.08 5.21
C TYR A 50 11.40 -1.54 5.12
N LYS A 51 11.41 -2.27 6.24
CA LYS A 51 10.93 -3.67 6.30
C LYS A 51 9.42 -3.81 6.06
N ASP A 52 8.65 -2.74 6.24
CA ASP A 52 7.20 -2.72 6.07
C ASP A 52 6.79 -2.33 4.64
N ILE A 53 7.74 -2.07 3.73
CA ILE A 53 7.49 -1.58 2.38
C ILE A 53 8.09 -2.56 1.36
N VAL A 54 7.26 -3.04 0.44
CA VAL A 54 7.71 -3.84 -0.71
C VAL A 54 7.23 -3.18 -2.00
N LEU A 55 8.18 -2.68 -2.81
CA LEU A 55 7.87 -2.12 -4.12
C LEU A 55 7.52 -3.22 -5.11
N LYS A 56 6.51 -2.93 -5.95
CA LYS A 56 5.99 -3.84 -6.96
C LYS A 56 5.80 -3.05 -8.26
N TYR A 57 5.79 -3.75 -9.39
CA TYR A 57 5.77 -3.11 -10.71
C TYR A 57 4.61 -2.10 -10.91
N ASN A 58 3.44 -2.38 -10.35
CA ASN A 58 2.22 -1.57 -10.48
C ASN A 58 1.78 -0.92 -9.17
N GLY A 59 2.62 -0.90 -8.13
CA GLY A 59 2.20 -0.40 -6.83
C GLY A 59 3.16 -0.68 -5.69
N VAL A 60 2.62 -0.67 -4.49
CA VAL A 60 3.38 -0.92 -3.27
C VAL A 60 2.57 -1.81 -2.34
N GLU A 61 3.23 -2.79 -1.73
CA GLU A 61 2.69 -3.58 -0.65
C GLU A 61 3.24 -3.04 0.68
N LEU A 62 2.32 -2.74 1.60
CA LEU A 62 2.63 -2.14 2.89
C LEU A 62 2.15 -3.05 4.02
N ASN A 63 3.01 -3.29 5.00
CA ASN A 63 2.67 -4.02 6.21
C ASN A 63 2.15 -3.05 7.29
N VAL A 64 0.85 -2.76 7.26
CA VAL A 64 0.23 -1.67 8.03
C VAL A 64 -1.04 -2.13 8.75
N LYS A 65 -1.48 -1.39 9.77
CA LYS A 65 -2.78 -1.64 10.39
C LYS A 65 -3.89 -1.12 9.49
N THR A 66 -5.09 -1.69 9.61
CA THR A 66 -6.25 -1.23 8.85
C THR A 66 -6.55 0.25 9.07
N GLN A 67 -6.36 0.75 10.30
CA GLN A 67 -6.56 2.15 10.66
C GLN A 67 -5.50 3.11 10.08
N ASP A 68 -4.36 2.60 9.60
CA ASP A 68 -3.31 3.42 9.00
C ASP A 68 -3.56 3.67 7.50
N ILE A 69 -4.40 2.85 6.85
CA ILE A 69 -4.72 2.96 5.42
C ILE A 69 -5.19 4.38 5.04
N PRO A 70 -6.13 5.03 5.75
CA PRO A 70 -6.55 6.40 5.42
C PRO A 70 -5.42 7.43 5.48
N ASN A 71 -4.46 7.26 6.39
CA ASN A 71 -3.30 8.15 6.49
C ASN A 71 -2.37 8.00 5.29
N VAL A 72 -2.14 6.75 4.83
CA VAL A 72 -1.39 6.47 3.61
C VAL A 72 -2.09 7.06 2.39
N VAL A 73 -3.42 6.88 2.27
CA VAL A 73 -4.22 7.46 1.18
C VAL A 73 -4.08 8.98 1.14
N LYS A 74 -4.19 9.64 2.29
CA LYS A 74 -4.03 11.09 2.41
C LYS A 74 -2.63 11.55 2.00
N LEU A 75 -1.59 10.83 2.42
CA LEU A 75 -0.20 11.14 2.07
C LEU A 75 0.04 11.04 0.57
N LEU A 76 -0.34 9.93 -0.06
CA LEU A 76 -0.18 9.70 -1.49
C LEU A 76 -1.00 10.71 -2.31
N SER A 77 -2.24 10.97 -1.90
CA SER A 77 -3.13 11.91 -2.59
C SER A 77 -2.64 13.36 -2.50
N LYS A 78 -2.10 13.78 -1.36
CA LYS A 78 -1.49 15.11 -1.18
C LYS A 78 -0.37 15.37 -2.20
N GLU A 79 0.33 14.31 -2.59
CA GLU A 79 1.46 14.35 -3.49
C GLU A 79 1.10 14.06 -4.96
N ASN A 80 -0.22 14.06 -5.26
CA ASN A 80 -0.82 13.79 -6.56
C ASN A 80 -0.47 12.40 -7.12
N ILE A 81 -0.25 11.41 -6.23
CA ILE A 81 -0.07 10.02 -6.65
C ILE A 81 -1.46 9.40 -6.83
N SER A 82 -1.73 8.88 -8.02
CA SER A 82 -3.01 8.25 -8.35
C SER A 82 -3.10 6.87 -7.70
N ILE A 83 -4.20 6.62 -6.98
CA ILE A 83 -4.49 5.33 -6.32
C ILE A 83 -5.67 4.69 -7.05
N TYR A 84 -5.48 3.50 -7.60
CA TYR A 84 -6.50 2.79 -8.36
C TYR A 84 -7.22 1.72 -7.55
N SER A 85 -6.53 1.10 -6.59
CA SER A 85 -7.11 0.05 -5.75
C SER A 85 -6.31 -0.13 -4.46
N ILE A 86 -6.99 -0.57 -3.41
CA ILE A 86 -6.41 -0.90 -2.11
C ILE A 86 -7.03 -2.21 -1.64
N PHE A 87 -6.23 -3.24 -1.42
CA PHE A 87 -6.71 -4.55 -1.00
C PHE A 87 -5.66 -5.33 -0.21
N GLN A 88 -6.09 -6.24 0.63
CA GLN A 88 -5.22 -7.23 1.25
C GLN A 88 -5.17 -8.47 0.34
N ILE A 89 -3.98 -8.92 -0.06
CA ILE A 89 -3.85 -10.19 -0.78
C ILE A 89 -4.19 -11.33 0.20
N TYR A 90 -5.02 -12.26 -0.24
CA TYR A 90 -5.29 -13.47 0.54
C TYR A 90 -4.06 -14.37 0.53
N ASP A 91 -3.54 -14.64 1.72
CA ASP A 91 -2.40 -15.52 1.97
C ASP A 91 -2.95 -16.68 2.84
N PRO A 92 -3.04 -17.92 2.33
CA PRO A 92 -3.60 -19.06 3.06
C PRO A 92 -2.67 -19.66 4.12
N ASP A 93 -1.42 -19.21 4.18
CA ASP A 93 -0.38 -19.71 5.11
C ASP A 93 -0.55 -19.18 6.54
#